data_AF-A0A1Y5HG30-F1
#
_entry.id   AF-A0A1Y5HG30-F1
#
_cell.length_a   1.000
_cell.length_b   1.000
_cell.length_c   1.000
_cell.angle_alpha   90.00
_cell.angle_beta   90.00
_cell.angle_gamma   90.00
#
_symmetry.space_group_name_H-M   'P 1'
#
loop_
_entity.id
_entity.type
_entity.pdbx_description
1 polymer ?
#
loop_
_entity_poly.entity_id
_entity_poly.type
_entity_poly.pdbx_seq_one_letter_code
_entity_poly.pdbx_strand_id
1 'polypeptide(L)'
;MDDYRVTEEAKFEYREQGVTVLRNVISQVWLDRLDAAIERDIVSPGPFYHGYNASDGQGRFHGNWRIWENDPDFANYCQHSVLPGIAQQLFASESVNLL
;
A
#
# COMPACT_ATOMS: atom_id res chain seq x y z
N MET A 1 -8.27 0.08 -15.71
CA MET A 1 -8.16 0.31 -14.26
C MET A 1 -8.87 -0.86 -13.61
N ASP A 2 -8.20 -1.57 -12.71
CA ASP A 2 -8.82 -2.71 -12.03
C ASP A 2 -10.00 -2.17 -11.21
N ASP A 3 -11.23 -2.58 -11.56
CA ASP A 3 -12.45 -2.14 -10.88
C ASP A 3 -12.83 -3.18 -9.84
N TYR A 4 -12.76 -2.79 -8.56
CA TYR A 4 -13.18 -3.63 -7.43
C TYR A 4 -14.32 -2.94 -6.70
N ARG A 5 -15.42 -3.67 -6.52
CA ARG A 5 -16.58 -3.18 -5.77
C ARG A 5 -16.55 -3.68 -4.33
N VAL A 6 -16.45 -2.76 -3.39
CA VAL A 6 -16.51 -3.05 -1.96
C VAL A 6 -17.94 -3.45 -1.59
N THR A 7 -18.10 -4.58 -0.91
CA THR A 7 -19.43 -5.08 -0.51
C THR A 7 -20.03 -4.22 0.60
N GLU A 8 -21.36 -4.27 0.77
CA GLU A 8 -22.03 -3.51 1.83
C GLU A 8 -21.65 -4.03 3.22
N GLU A 9 -21.39 -5.33 3.35
CA GLU A 9 -20.90 -5.93 4.59
C GLU A 9 -19.53 -5.38 4.97
N ALA A 10 -18.59 -5.27 4.01
CA ALA A 10 -17.26 -4.72 4.25
C ALA A 10 -17.31 -3.22 4.57
N LYS A 11 -18.18 -2.44 3.90
CA LYS A 11 -18.41 -1.04 4.25
C LYS A 11 -19.00 -0.88 5.64
N PHE A 12 -19.94 -1.75 6.02
CA PHE A 12 -20.53 -1.76 7.35
C PHE A 12 -19.47 -2.08 8.40
N GLU A 13 -18.69 -3.15 8.22
CA GLU A 13 -17.60 -3.51 9.12
C GLU A 13 -16.58 -2.37 9.28
N TYR A 14 -16.16 -1.74 8.17
CA TYR A 14 -15.26 -0.61 8.21
C TYR A 14 -15.81 0.57 9.03
N ARG A 15 -17.10 0.90 8.88
CA ARG A 15 -17.73 1.98 9.66
C ARG A 15 -17.82 1.65 11.15
N GLU A 16 -18.13 0.40 11.49
CA GLU A 16 -18.32 0.00 12.89
C GLU A 16 -16.99 -0.28 13.62
N GLN A 17 -15.98 -0.80 12.91
CA GLN A 17 -14.72 -1.26 13.49
C GLN A 17 -13.53 -0.37 13.16
N GLY A 18 -13.67 0.56 12.22
CA GLY A 18 -12.58 1.36 11.67
C GLY A 18 -11.65 0.61 10.71
N VAL A 19 -11.92 -0.67 10.43
CA VAL A 19 -11.10 -1.56 9.57
C VAL A 19 -11.96 -2.68 8.98
N THR A 20 -11.61 -3.17 7.78
CA THR A 20 -12.21 -4.36 7.15
C THR A 20 -11.16 -5.11 6.31
N VAL A 21 -11.37 -6.40 6.07
CA VAL A 21 -10.45 -7.24 5.27
C VAL A 21 -10.98 -7.43 3.86
N LEU A 22 -10.21 -6.99 2.86
CA LEU A 22 -10.47 -7.27 1.45
C LEU A 22 -9.42 -8.25 0.92
N ARG A 23 -9.85 -9.41 0.43
CA ARG A 23 -8.95 -10.47 -0.04
C ARG A 23 -8.84 -10.46 -1.56
N ASN A 24 -7.62 -10.70 -2.05
CA ASN A 24 -7.34 -10.89 -3.48
C ASN A 24 -7.73 -9.69 -4.36
N VAL A 25 -7.61 -8.47 -3.84
CA VAL A 25 -7.96 -7.24 -4.58
C VAL A 25 -6.80 -6.67 -5.39
N ILE A 26 -5.57 -6.99 -5.02
CA ILE A 26 -4.36 -6.54 -5.72
C ILE A 26 -4.05 -7.55 -6.82
N SER A 27 -4.01 -7.09 -8.08
CA SER A 27 -3.72 -7.95 -9.22
C SER A 27 -2.26 -8.39 -9.25
N GLN A 28 -1.98 -9.53 -9.90
CA GLN A 28 -0.62 -10.07 -10.01
C GLN A 28 0.36 -9.07 -10.61
N VAL A 29 -0.08 -8.28 -11.60
CA VAL A 29 0.74 -7.23 -12.22
C VAL A 29 1.24 -6.22 -11.19
N TRP A 30 0.39 -5.82 -10.24
CA TRP A 30 0.80 -4.91 -9.17
C TRP A 30 1.70 -5.59 -8.15
N LEU A 31 1.43 -6.85 -7.79
CA LEU A 31 2.28 -7.63 -6.89
C LEU A 31 3.71 -7.72 -7.44
N ASP A 32 3.87 -8.06 -8.72
CA ASP A 32 5.18 -8.19 -9.36
C ASP A 32 5.94 -6.85 -9.39
N ARG A 33 5.23 -5.74 -9.66
CA ARG A 33 5.83 -4.39 -9.65
C ARG A 33 6.27 -3.96 -8.25
N LEU A 34 5.45 -4.24 -7.23
CA LEU A 34 5.77 -3.91 -5.85
C LEU A 34 6.93 -4.73 -5.33
N ASP A 35 7.00 -6.01 -5.68
CA ASP A 35 8.13 -6.89 -5.32
C ASP A 35 9.45 -6.30 -5.82
N ALA A 36 9.51 -5.94 -7.10
CA ALA A 36 10.68 -5.29 -7.69
C ALA A 36 11.00 -3.92 -7.05
N ALA A 37 9.99 -3.13 -6.68
CA ALA A 37 10.20 -1.82 -6.04
C ALA A 37 10.70 -1.95 -4.59
N ILE A 38 10.20 -2.94 -3.85
CA ILE A 38 10.65 -3.25 -2.49
C ILE A 38 12.11 -3.68 -2.49
N GLU A 39 12.51 -4.57 -3.41
CA GLU A 39 13.91 -5.00 -3.51
C GLU A 39 14.87 -3.84 -3.83
N ARG A 40 14.44 -2.90 -4.69
CA ARG A 40 15.22 -1.67 -4.93
C ARG A 40 15.35 -0.81 -3.68
N ASP A 41 14.27 -0.61 -2.93
CA ASP A 41 14.30 0.16 -1.68
C ASP A 41 15.16 -0.52 -0.61
N ILE A 42 15.17 -1.84 -0.56
CA ILE A 42 16.05 -2.60 0.33
C ILE A 42 17.53 -2.40 -0.02
N VAL A 43 17.88 -2.40 -1.31
CA VAL A 43 19.27 -2.26 -1.78
C VAL A 43 19.74 -0.81 -1.68
N SER A 44 18.89 0.15 -2.02
CA SER A 44 19.19 1.58 -2.08
C SER A 44 18.03 2.37 -1.45
N PRO A 45 17.94 2.40 -0.12
CA PRO A 45 16.82 3.01 0.57
C PRO A 45 16.69 4.50 0.27
N GLY A 46 15.44 4.94 0.17
CA GLY A 46 15.07 6.35 0.16
C GLY A 46 15.50 7.13 1.43
N PRO A 47 15.33 8.47 1.41
CA PRO A 47 15.93 9.39 2.37
C PRO A 47 15.40 9.29 3.82
N PHE A 48 14.24 8.63 4.02
CA PHE A 48 13.59 8.50 5.33
C PHE A 48 13.66 7.07 5.87
N TYR A 49 14.73 6.34 5.54
CA TYR A 49 14.97 5.00 6.02
C TYR A 49 15.39 4.96 7.49
N HIS A 50 14.87 3.96 8.20
CA HIS A 50 15.25 3.56 9.54
C HIS A 50 15.27 2.03 9.60
N GLY A 51 16.40 1.48 10.05
CA GLY A 51 16.58 0.04 10.14
C GLY A 51 17.37 -0.35 11.36
N TYR A 52 17.09 -1.56 11.84
CA TYR A 52 17.70 -2.13 13.03
C TYR A 52 18.12 -3.56 12.75
N ASN A 53 19.35 -3.90 13.13
CA ASN A 53 19.75 -5.29 13.19
C ASN A 53 19.24 -5.90 14.50
N ALA A 54 18.80 -7.16 14.46
CA ALA A 54 18.48 -7.87 15.69
C ALA A 54 19.74 -8.05 16.56
N SER A 55 19.57 -8.02 17.87
CA SER A 55 20.69 -8.13 18.83
C SER A 55 21.41 -9.47 18.76
N ASP A 56 20.74 -10.53 18.31
CA ASP A 56 21.31 -11.86 18.10
C ASP A 56 21.90 -12.04 16.69
N GLY A 57 21.91 -10.98 15.87
CA GLY A 57 22.38 -11.01 14.49
C GLY A 57 21.45 -11.72 13.52
N GLN A 58 20.26 -12.15 13.95
CA GLN A 58 19.30 -12.85 13.10
C GLN A 58 18.18 -11.94 12.63
N GLY A 59 18.22 -11.61 11.35
CA GLY A 59 17.23 -10.75 10.70
C GLY A 59 17.51 -9.26 10.87
N ARG A 60 16.76 -8.48 10.12
CA ARG A 60 16.83 -7.02 10.11
C ARG A 60 15.43 -6.44 9.98
N PHE A 61 15.20 -5.32 10.63
CA PHE A 61 14.06 -4.45 10.36
C PHE A 61 14.45 -3.46 9.27
N HIS A 62 13.61 -3.35 8.24
CA HIS A 62 13.73 -2.36 7.17
C HIS A 62 12.46 -1.51 7.15
N GLY A 63 12.58 -0.24 7.54
CA GLY A 63 11.49 0.72 7.49
C GLY A 63 11.88 1.90 6.62
N ASN A 64 11.02 2.28 5.68
CA ASN A 64 11.21 3.50 4.91
C ASN A 64 9.87 4.21 4.70
N TRP A 65 9.90 5.53 4.78
CA TRP A 65 8.70 6.38 4.72
C TRP A 65 8.73 7.24 3.46
N ARG A 66 7.54 7.65 3.00
CA ARG A 66 7.39 8.55 1.84
C ARG A 66 8.05 8.02 0.56
N ILE A 67 8.08 6.68 0.43
CA ILE A 67 8.69 6.00 -0.71
C ILE A 67 7.99 6.35 -2.04
N TRP A 68 6.68 6.66 -2.01
CA TRP A 68 5.92 7.09 -3.19
C TRP A 68 6.36 8.46 -3.74
N GLU A 69 7.11 9.26 -2.98
CA GLU A 69 7.62 10.54 -3.46
C GLU A 69 8.92 10.39 -4.26
N ASN A 70 9.61 9.27 -4.07
CA ASN A 70 10.97 9.07 -4.58
C ASN A 70 11.08 7.86 -5.52
N ASP A 71 10.12 6.93 -5.51
CA ASP A 71 10.07 5.79 -6.42
C ASP A 71 8.81 5.86 -7.30
N PRO A 72 8.95 5.78 -8.63
CA PRO A 72 7.84 5.92 -9.56
C PRO A 72 6.85 4.75 -9.54
N ASP A 73 7.27 3.53 -9.17
CA ASP A 73 6.36 2.39 -9.08
C ASP A 73 5.48 2.50 -7.84
N PHE A 74 6.03 2.91 -6.69
CA PHE A 74 5.23 3.20 -5.50
C PHE A 74 4.26 4.36 -5.75
N ALA A 75 4.70 5.44 -6.41
CA ALA A 75 3.84 6.55 -6.81
C ALA A 75 2.68 6.07 -7.70
N ASN A 76 3.01 5.27 -8.71
CA ASN A 76 2.05 4.75 -9.67
C ASN A 76 1.05 3.81 -8.97
N TYR A 77 1.51 2.97 -8.05
CA TYR A 77 0.64 2.08 -7.28
C TYR A 77 -0.34 2.87 -6.39
N CYS A 78 0.14 3.87 -5.64
CA CYS A 78 -0.74 4.66 -4.78
C CYS A 78 -1.82 5.43 -5.57
N GLN A 79 -1.51 5.87 -6.79
CA GLN A 79 -2.39 6.75 -7.58
C GLN A 79 -3.25 6.02 -8.62
N HIS A 80 -2.77 4.91 -9.17
CA HIS A 80 -3.37 4.27 -10.37
C HIS A 80 -3.74 2.80 -10.17
N SER A 81 -3.50 2.23 -8.98
CA SER A 81 -4.02 0.89 -8.65
C SER A 81 -5.51 0.91 -8.34
N VAL A 82 -6.03 -0.22 -7.87
CA VAL A 82 -7.41 -0.36 -7.36
C VAL A 82 -7.66 0.42 -6.06
N LEU A 83 -6.59 0.80 -5.33
CA LEU A 83 -6.70 1.32 -3.97
C LEU A 83 -7.47 2.65 -3.86
N PRO A 84 -7.28 3.66 -4.73
CA PRO A 84 -8.07 4.90 -4.66
C PRO A 84 -9.57 4.65 -4.79
N GLY A 85 -9.98 3.75 -5.69
CA GLY A 85 -11.38 3.38 -5.89
C GLY A 85 -11.97 2.64 -4.69
N ILE A 86 -11.18 1.78 -4.03
CA ILE A 86 -11.57 1.15 -2.76
C ILE A 86 -11.72 2.21 -1.66
N ALA A 87 -10.75 3.14 -1.54
CA ALA A 87 -10.77 4.18 -0.53
C ALA A 87 -11.98 5.11 -0.69
N GLN A 88 -12.30 5.55 -1.90
CA GLN A 88 -13.51 6.34 -2.18
C GLN A 88 -14.79 5.62 -1.72
N GLN A 89 -14.90 4.31 -1.99
CA GLN A 89 -16.07 3.52 -1.59
C GLN A 89 -16.20 3.34 -0.07
N LEU A 90 -15.08 3.15 0.63
CA LEU A 90 -15.06 3.01 2.09
C LEU A 90 -15.33 4.34 2.80
N PHE A 91 -14.78 5.44 2.26
CA PHE A 91 -14.93 6.79 2.83
C PHE A 91 -16.24 7.47 2.41
N ALA A 92 -16.99 6.89 1.47
CA ALA A 92 -18.16 7.50 0.85
C ALA A 92 -17.87 8.92 0.32
N SER A 93 -16.73 9.09 -0.34
CA SER A 93 -16.26 10.38 -0.86
C SER A 93 -16.25 10.43 -2.39
N GLU A 94 -16.43 11.64 -2.94
CA GLU A 94 -16.28 11.87 -4.39
C GLU A 94 -14.82 11.82 -4.83
N SER A 95 -13.90 12.21 -3.94
CA SER A 95 -12.46 12.23 -4.21
C SER A 95 -11.65 11.77 -3.00
N VAL A 96 -10.45 11.24 -3.26
CA VAL A 96 -9.42 10.94 -2.26
C VAL A 96 -8.10 11.54 -2.74
N ASN A 97 -7.30 12.07 -1.82
CA ASN A 97 -5.99 12.62 -2.12
C ASN A 97 -4.94 11.86 -1.31
N LEU A 98 -3.82 11.55 -1.94
CA LEU A 98 -2.63 11.07 -1.25
C LEU A 98 -1.95 12.29 -0.60
N LEU A 99 -1.70 12.22 0.70
CA LEU A 99 -1.04 13.29 1.49
C LEU A 99 0.48 13.16 1.45
#